data_AF-A0ABD6IF47-F1
#
_entry.id   AF-A0ABD6IF47-F1
#
_cell.length_a   1.000
_cell.length_b   1.000
_cell.length_c   1.000
_cell.angle_alpha   90.00
_cell.angle_beta   90.00
_cell.angle_gamma   90.00
#
_symmetry.space_group_name_H-M   'P 1'
#
loop_
_entity.id
_entity.type
_entity.pdbx_description
1 polymer ?
#
loop_
_entity_poly.entity_id
_entity_poly.type
_entity_poly.pdbx_seq_one_letter_code
_entity_poly.pdbx_strand_id
1 'polypeptide(L)'
;MEEKKLIWQKYFNNCEFAFDFAGRKIKYSDYENEDSELAWSIDFMRSKNLNGPNNDLNMIPVHIKTKSEKANNINFLANGRFFQVKKVSYRPNKQTDLLYFIAMQNSHIENIELENKLAYNYYWNKFNKYLSLDFIEVNDLIDYSDPEEIC
;
A
#
# COMPACT_ATOMS: atom_id res chain seq x y z
N MET A 1 -13.42 -5.64 -14.34
CA MET A 1 -13.72 -6.71 -13.37
C MET A 1 -12.43 -7.43 -12.96
N GLU A 2 -11.53 -7.67 -13.91
CA GLU A 2 -10.22 -8.27 -13.67
C GLU A 2 -9.26 -7.40 -12.86
N GLU A 3 -9.23 -6.08 -13.11
CA GLU A 3 -8.35 -5.16 -12.38
C GLU A 3 -8.60 -5.18 -10.87
N LYS A 4 -9.87 -5.09 -10.42
CA LYS A 4 -10.20 -5.16 -8.98
C LYS A 4 -9.76 -6.47 -8.33
N LYS A 5 -9.92 -7.59 -9.04
CA LYS A 5 -9.53 -8.92 -8.54
C LYS A 5 -8.02 -9.02 -8.41
N LEU A 6 -7.28 -8.59 -9.44
CA LEU A 6 -5.81 -8.58 -9.42
C LEU A 6 -5.27 -7.67 -8.31
N ILE A 7 -5.82 -6.46 -8.16
CA ILE A 7 -5.43 -5.54 -7.09
C ILE A 7 -5.79 -6.10 -5.72
N TRP A 8 -6.99 -6.65 -5.53
CA TRP A 8 -7.35 -7.29 -4.26
C TRP A 8 -6.41 -8.45 -3.93
N GLN A 9 -6.21 -9.38 -4.86
CA GLN A 9 -5.35 -10.55 -4.67
C GLN A 9 -3.89 -10.16 -4.41
N LYS A 10 -3.41 -9.09 -5.03
CA LYS A 10 -2.08 -8.52 -4.77
C LYS A 10 -1.92 -8.04 -3.33
N TYR A 11 -2.97 -7.54 -2.69
CA TYR A 11 -2.90 -6.97 -1.34
C TYR A 11 -3.33 -7.94 -0.25
N PHE A 12 -4.32 -8.79 -0.52
CA PHE A 12 -5.03 -9.59 0.48
C PHE A 12 -5.21 -11.05 0.04
N ASN A 13 -4.52 -11.51 -1.00
CA ASN A 13 -4.68 -12.87 -1.54
C ASN A 13 -6.16 -13.20 -1.81
N ASN A 14 -6.64 -14.36 -1.34
CA ASN A 14 -8.03 -14.80 -1.52
C ASN A 14 -8.92 -14.48 -0.30
N CYS A 15 -8.52 -13.55 0.57
CA CYS A 15 -9.28 -13.21 1.76
C CYS A 15 -10.57 -12.48 1.38
N GLU A 16 -11.69 -12.84 2.03
CA GLU A 16 -12.97 -12.17 1.84
C GLU A 16 -13.02 -10.83 2.60
N PHE A 17 -12.31 -10.73 3.72
CA PHE A 17 -12.20 -9.53 4.53
C PHE A 17 -10.75 -9.08 4.62
N ALA A 18 -10.57 -7.77 4.77
CA ALA A 18 -9.25 -7.18 5.01
C ALA A 18 -9.41 -5.86 5.78
N PHE A 19 -8.28 -5.22 6.08
CA PHE A 19 -8.24 -3.85 6.58
C PHE A 19 -7.44 -2.97 5.63
N ASP A 20 -7.92 -1.75 5.38
CA ASP A 20 -7.14 -0.76 4.66
C ASP A 20 -6.04 -0.13 5.54
N PHE A 21 -5.20 0.71 4.94
CA PHE A 21 -4.10 1.35 5.67
C PHE A 21 -4.57 2.29 6.80
N ALA A 22 -5.82 2.77 6.75
CA ALA A 22 -6.42 3.61 7.79
C ALA A 22 -7.02 2.77 8.92
N GLY A 23 -7.01 1.44 8.81
CA GLY A 23 -7.52 0.49 9.80
C GLY A 23 -9.03 0.25 9.68
N ARG A 24 -9.66 0.57 8.54
CA ARG A 24 -11.07 0.27 8.30
C ARG A 24 -11.21 -1.11 7.69
N LYS A 25 -12.17 -1.88 8.20
CA LYS A 25 -12.51 -3.20 7.64
C LYS A 25 -13.16 -3.03 6.27
N ILE A 26 -12.78 -3.86 5.33
CA ILE A 26 -13.31 -3.91 3.96
C ILE A 26 -13.62 -5.35 3.56
N LYS A 27 -14.58 -5.54 2.64
CA LYS A 27 -15.03 -6.85 2.19
C LYS A 27 -14.94 -6.96 0.68
N TYR A 28 -14.32 -8.02 0.15
CA TYR A 28 -14.08 -8.21 -1.28
C TYR A 28 -15.36 -8.02 -2.11
N SER A 29 -16.47 -8.63 -1.69
CA SER A 29 -17.75 -8.55 -2.39
C SER A 29 -18.33 -7.13 -2.49
N ASP A 30 -17.89 -6.20 -1.64
CA ASP A 30 -18.50 -4.88 -1.46
C ASP A 30 -17.73 -3.79 -2.23
N TYR A 31 -17.10 -4.17 -3.34
CA TYR A 31 -16.41 -3.24 -4.24
C TYR A 31 -17.38 -2.19 -4.81
N GLU A 32 -17.12 -0.92 -4.54
CA GLU A 32 -17.90 0.25 -4.97
C GLU A 32 -19.38 0.22 -4.56
N ASN A 33 -19.73 -0.57 -3.54
CA ASN A 33 -21.07 -0.59 -2.97
C ASN A 33 -21.20 0.51 -1.90
N GLU A 34 -21.56 1.73 -2.28
CA GLU A 34 -21.62 2.88 -1.36
C GLU A 34 -22.59 2.70 -0.18
N ASP A 35 -23.55 1.78 -0.28
CA ASP A 35 -24.50 1.42 0.78
C ASP A 35 -23.90 0.48 1.84
N SER A 36 -22.71 -0.10 1.59
CA SER A 36 -22.03 -0.99 2.55
C SER A 36 -21.09 -0.24 3.50
N GLU A 37 -21.14 -0.59 4.78
CA GLU A 37 -20.15 -0.15 5.78
C GLU A 37 -18.75 -0.76 5.57
N LEU A 38 -18.63 -1.76 4.70
CA LEU A 38 -17.39 -2.46 4.36
C LEU A 38 -16.93 -2.16 2.93
N ALA A 39 -17.52 -1.14 2.33
CA ALA A 39 -17.29 -0.76 0.95
C ALA A 39 -15.86 -0.31 0.69
N TRP A 40 -15.31 -0.76 -0.43
CA TRP A 40 -13.95 -0.41 -0.84
C TRP A 40 -13.89 -0.05 -2.32
N SER A 41 -12.84 0.68 -2.70
CA SER A 41 -12.53 1.03 -4.08
C SER A 41 -11.01 1.07 -4.25
N ILE A 42 -10.55 1.18 -5.50
CA ILE A 42 -9.14 1.40 -5.80
C ILE A 42 -8.86 2.90 -5.74
N ASP A 43 -7.81 3.28 -5.02
CA ASP A 43 -7.27 4.64 -5.02
C ASP A 43 -5.84 4.65 -5.57
N PHE A 44 -5.40 5.81 -6.05
CA PHE A 44 -4.01 6.04 -6.44
C PHE A 44 -3.24 6.61 -5.26
N MET A 45 -2.16 5.96 -4.83
CA MET A 45 -1.31 6.45 -3.73
C MET A 45 -0.85 7.88 -4.03
N ARG A 46 -0.27 8.11 -5.21
CA ARG A 46 -0.11 9.46 -5.78
C ARG A 46 -1.23 9.71 -6.78
N SER A 47 -2.06 10.73 -6.54
CA SER A 47 -3.14 11.10 -7.46
C SER A 47 -2.65 11.42 -8.87
N LYS A 48 -3.47 11.07 -9.88
CA LYS A 48 -3.28 11.44 -11.29
C LYS A 48 -3.19 12.95 -11.49
N ASN A 49 -3.96 13.73 -10.73
CA ASN A 49 -3.92 15.20 -10.75
C ASN A 49 -2.55 15.77 -10.32
N LEU A 50 -1.76 14.94 -9.66
CA LEU A 50 -0.43 15.25 -9.20
C LEU A 50 0.65 14.44 -9.95
N ASN A 51 0.36 14.04 -11.19
CA ASN A 51 1.22 13.25 -12.07
C ASN A 51 1.59 11.86 -11.50
N GLY A 52 0.68 11.26 -10.74
CA GLY A 52 0.81 9.86 -10.32
C GLY A 52 0.68 8.90 -11.50
N PRO A 53 1.51 7.85 -11.59
CA PRO A 53 1.45 6.90 -12.68
C PRO A 53 0.15 6.09 -12.64
N ASN A 54 -0.37 5.76 -13.82
CA ASN A 54 -1.56 4.92 -13.97
C ASN A 54 -1.16 3.45 -14.11
N ASN A 55 -0.60 2.87 -13.05
CA ASN A 55 -0.21 1.48 -13.00
C ASN A 55 -0.55 0.86 -11.65
N ASP A 56 -0.52 -0.48 -11.61
CA ASP A 56 -0.86 -1.28 -10.44
C ASP A 56 0.10 -1.05 -9.26
N LEU A 57 1.32 -0.56 -9.50
CA LEU A 57 2.29 -0.17 -8.46
C LEU A 57 1.85 1.08 -7.69
N ASN A 58 0.99 1.92 -8.27
CA ASN A 58 0.46 3.12 -7.64
C ASN A 58 -1.00 2.97 -7.20
N MET A 59 -1.60 1.80 -7.38
CA MET A 59 -2.98 1.51 -7.00
C MET A 59 -3.06 0.74 -5.68
N ILE A 60 -4.04 1.09 -4.83
CA ILE A 60 -4.25 0.48 -3.52
C ILE A 60 -5.75 0.29 -3.24
N PRO A 61 -6.18 -0.90 -2.75
CA PRO A 61 -7.54 -1.09 -2.26
C PRO A 61 -7.71 -0.38 -0.90
N VAL A 62 -8.75 0.44 -0.80
CA VAL A 62 -9.02 1.25 0.39
C VAL A 62 -10.52 1.34 0.65
N HIS A 63 -10.90 1.58 1.90
CA HIS A 63 -12.29 1.88 2.22
C HIS A 63 -12.73 3.17 1.49
N ILE A 64 -13.98 3.24 1.00
CA ILE A 64 -14.45 4.41 0.22
C ILE A 64 -14.35 5.74 1.00
N LYS A 65 -14.62 5.71 2.31
CA LYS A 65 -14.39 6.85 3.23
C LYS A 65 -12.91 7.27 3.28
N THR A 66 -11.98 6.31 3.34
CA THR A 66 -10.53 6.60 3.31
C THR A 66 -10.11 7.25 1.98
N LYS A 67 -10.64 6.76 0.85
CA LYS A 67 -10.43 7.37 -0.47
C LYS A 67 -10.94 8.80 -0.52
N SER A 68 -12.14 9.05 0.02
CA SER A 68 -12.74 10.39 0.09
C SER A 68 -11.91 11.34 0.95
N GLU A 69 -11.48 10.90 2.14
CA GLU A 69 -10.65 11.67 3.07
C GLU A 69 -9.27 12.01 2.49
N LYS A 70 -8.62 11.03 1.82
CA LYS A 70 -7.35 11.26 1.13
C LYS A 70 -7.52 12.23 -0.04
N ALA A 71 -8.57 12.05 -0.84
CA ALA A 71 -8.78 12.78 -2.08
C ALA A 71 -7.51 12.81 -2.95
N ASN A 72 -7.06 14.01 -3.34
CA ASN A 72 -5.85 14.22 -4.12
C ASN A 72 -4.64 14.60 -3.26
N ASN A 73 -4.73 14.49 -1.93
CA ASN A 73 -3.74 15.05 -1.03
C ASN A 73 -2.52 14.14 -0.85
N ILE A 74 -1.40 14.77 -0.53
CA ILE A 74 -0.15 14.11 -0.15
C ILE A 74 -0.02 13.96 1.34
N ASN A 75 -0.49 14.95 2.09
CA ASN A 75 -0.66 14.86 3.54
C ASN A 75 -2.15 14.89 3.83
N PHE A 76 -2.65 13.92 4.59
CA PHE A 76 -4.10 13.81 4.82
C PHE A 76 -4.39 13.14 6.16
N LEU A 77 -5.56 13.45 6.71
CA LEU A 77 -6.12 12.77 7.88
C LEU A 77 -7.12 11.74 7.37
N ALA A 78 -6.93 10.48 7.73
CA ALA A 78 -7.90 9.43 7.45
C ALA A 78 -8.15 8.58 8.69
N ASN A 79 -9.43 8.31 8.98
CA ASN A 79 -9.83 7.56 10.18
C ASN A 79 -9.17 8.04 11.49
N GLY A 80 -9.00 9.36 11.64
CA GLY A 80 -8.35 9.97 12.81
C GLY A 80 -6.83 9.85 12.87
N ARG A 81 -6.16 9.38 11.81
CA ARG A 81 -4.70 9.22 11.74
C ARG A 81 -4.11 10.06 10.59
N PHE A 82 -2.94 10.65 10.83
CA PHE A 82 -2.24 11.43 9.81
C PHE A 82 -1.37 10.53 8.93
N PHE A 83 -1.42 10.78 7.62
CA PHE A 83 -0.67 10.04 6.63
C PHE A 83 0.04 10.97 5.66
N GLN A 84 1.15 10.49 5.10
CA GLN A 84 1.86 11.13 4.02
C GLN A 84 2.15 10.13 2.88
N VAL A 85 1.88 10.54 1.64
CA VAL A 85 2.34 9.86 0.44
C VAL A 85 3.84 10.14 0.26
N LYS A 86 4.66 9.12 0.38
CA LYS A 86 6.11 9.16 0.14
C LYS A 86 6.42 8.65 -1.26
N LYS A 87 7.55 9.10 -1.79
CA LYS A 87 8.07 8.72 -3.10
C LYS A 87 9.46 8.13 -2.91
N VAL A 88 9.73 6.98 -3.52
CA VAL A 88 11.07 6.38 -3.57
C VAL A 88 11.43 6.02 -5.00
N SER A 89 12.70 6.19 -5.34
CA SER A 89 13.27 5.69 -6.59
C SER A 89 13.67 4.23 -6.39
N TYR A 90 13.04 3.34 -7.14
CA TYR A 90 13.40 1.94 -7.21
C TYR A 90 14.24 1.70 -8.47
N ARG A 91 15.34 0.94 -8.37
CA ARG A 91 16.27 0.72 -9.50
C ARG A 91 16.58 -0.75 -9.75
N PRO A 92 15.61 -1.57 -10.18
CA PRO A 92 15.92 -2.91 -10.66
C PRO A 92 16.66 -2.81 -12.00
N ASN A 93 17.78 -3.52 -12.15
CA ASN A 93 18.47 -3.67 -13.44
C ASN A 93 18.82 -2.36 -14.17
N LYS A 94 19.19 -1.31 -13.43
CA LYS A 94 19.52 0.05 -13.96
C LYS A 94 18.35 0.82 -14.59
N GLN A 95 17.13 0.26 -14.59
CA GLN A 95 15.91 1.01 -14.93
C GLN A 95 15.37 1.67 -13.66
N THR A 96 15.03 2.96 -13.71
CA THR A 96 14.48 3.66 -12.52
C THR A 96 12.97 3.71 -12.60
N ASP A 97 12.31 2.99 -11.70
CA ASP A 97 10.88 3.09 -11.44
C ASP A 97 10.61 4.02 -10.25
N LEU A 98 9.47 4.72 -10.30
CA LEU A 98 8.99 5.53 -9.19
C LEU A 98 7.93 4.77 -8.43
N LEU A 99 8.23 4.43 -7.17
CA LEU A 99 7.26 3.84 -6.27
C LEU A 99 6.73 4.91 -5.32
N TYR A 100 5.45 4.78 -5.01
CA TYR A 100 4.78 5.59 -4.00
C TYR A 100 4.31 4.68 -2.88
N PHE A 101 4.29 5.20 -1.66
CA PHE A 101 3.69 4.52 -0.53
C PHE A 101 3.02 5.49 0.43
N ILE A 102 2.11 4.96 1.25
CA ILE A 102 1.41 5.74 2.26
C ILE A 102 2.02 5.42 3.62
N ALA A 103 2.65 6.41 4.24
CA ALA A 103 3.24 6.29 5.58
C ALA A 103 2.33 6.96 6.60
N MET A 104 2.02 6.26 7.70
CA MET A 104 1.40 6.88 8.87
C MET A 104 2.44 7.78 9.54
N GLN A 105 2.07 9.02 9.84
CA GLN A 105 2.93 9.97 10.54
C GLN A 105 2.68 9.82 12.04
N ASN A 106 3.46 8.98 12.72
CA ASN A 106 3.45 8.92 14.18
C ASN A 106 4.43 9.95 14.73
N SER A 107 3.96 10.86 15.59
CA SER A 107 4.78 11.89 16.26
C SER A 107 5.84 11.34 17.24
N HIS A 108 6.04 10.02 17.32
CA HIS A 108 6.93 9.35 18.29
C HIS A 108 7.88 8.31 17.69
N ILE A 109 8.04 8.25 16.36
CA ILE A 109 9.13 7.47 15.75
C ILE A 109 10.21 8.46 15.32
N GLU A 110 11.22 8.65 16.17
CA GLU A 110 12.33 9.60 15.96
C GLU A 110 13.24 9.24 14.77
N ASN A 111 12.99 8.13 14.06
CA ASN A 111 13.88 7.62 13.05
C ASN A 111 13.18 7.35 11.71
N ILE A 112 13.26 8.35 10.81
CA ILE A 112 12.85 8.28 9.39
C ILE A 112 13.44 7.05 8.68
N GLU A 113 14.61 6.57 9.09
CA GLU A 113 15.23 5.38 8.51
C GLU A 113 14.44 4.11 8.84
N LEU A 114 13.88 4.03 10.04
CA LEU A 114 13.02 2.92 10.45
C LEU A 114 11.66 2.98 9.74
N GLU A 115 11.07 4.16 9.56
CA GLU A 115 9.86 4.32 8.73
C GLU A 115 10.10 3.85 7.30
N ASN A 116 11.23 4.25 6.69
CA ASN A 116 11.60 3.83 5.34
C ASN A 116 11.88 2.32 5.27
N LYS A 117 12.52 1.72 6.29
CA LYS A 117 12.74 0.27 6.38
C LYS A 117 11.45 -0.52 6.57
N LEU A 118 10.52 -0.05 7.39
CA LEU A 118 9.24 -0.71 7.62
C LEU A 118 8.32 -0.60 6.40
N ALA A 119 8.25 0.58 5.79
CA ALA A 119 7.58 0.75 4.51
C ALA A 119 8.23 -0.15 3.47
N TYR A 120 9.56 -0.07 3.31
CA TYR A 120 10.29 -0.93 2.39
C TYR A 120 10.02 -2.40 2.64
N ASN A 121 10.08 -2.92 3.88
CA ASN A 121 9.81 -4.33 4.21
C ASN A 121 8.37 -4.73 3.93
N TYR A 122 7.39 -3.87 4.25
CA TYR A 122 5.98 -4.09 3.91
C TYR A 122 5.77 -4.18 2.39
N TYR A 123 6.53 -3.43 1.59
CA TYR A 123 6.48 -3.50 0.13
C TYR A 123 7.41 -4.58 -0.46
N TRP A 124 8.54 -4.90 0.17
CA TRP A 124 9.58 -5.85 -0.26
C TRP A 124 9.07 -7.28 -0.09
N ASN A 125 8.50 -7.61 1.07
CA ASN A 125 7.83 -8.90 1.30
C ASN A 125 6.58 -9.05 0.41
N LYS A 126 6.02 -7.94 -0.08
CA LYS A 126 4.83 -7.87 -0.93
C LYS A 126 5.11 -7.94 -2.45
N PHE A 127 6.31 -7.56 -2.91
CA PHE A 127 6.70 -7.59 -4.32
C PHE A 127 7.62 -8.76 -4.69
N ASN A 128 8.36 -9.34 -3.74
CA ASN A 128 9.26 -10.47 -4.02
C ASN A 128 8.57 -11.80 -4.37
N LYS A 129 7.24 -11.90 -4.26
CA LYS A 129 6.51 -13.04 -4.83
C LYS A 129 6.48 -13.02 -6.37
N TYR A 130 6.85 -11.89 -7.00
CA TYR A 130 6.78 -11.69 -8.45
C TYR A 130 8.13 -11.39 -9.14
N LEU A 131 9.22 -11.27 -8.39
CA LEU A 131 10.55 -11.02 -8.94
C LEU A 131 11.50 -12.05 -8.33
N SER A 132 12.04 -12.92 -9.19
CA SER A 132 13.06 -13.89 -8.81
C SER A 132 14.22 -13.18 -8.11
N LEU A 133 14.49 -13.62 -6.88
CA LEU A 133 15.62 -13.23 -6.06
C LEU A 133 16.92 -13.54 -6.79
N ASP A 134 17.48 -12.54 -7.46
CA ASP A 134 18.92 -12.48 -7.72
C ASP A 134 19.32 -11.01 -7.62
N PHE A 135 20.22 -10.75 -6.67
CA PHE A 135 20.92 -9.48 -6.38
C PHE A 135 20.15 -8.37 -5.66
N ILE A 136 20.19 -8.40 -4.33
CA ILE A 136 20.69 -7.24 -3.56
C ILE A 136 21.51 -7.78 -2.37
N GLU A 137 22.82 -7.49 -2.33
CA GLU A 137 23.61 -7.57 -1.10
C GLU A 137 23.09 -6.48 -0.14
N VAL A 138 22.15 -6.87 0.73
CA VAL A 138 21.81 -6.08 1.92
C VAL A 138 22.54 -6.73 3.07
N ASN A 139 23.73 -6.21 3.39
CA ASN A 139 24.41 -6.55 4.63
C ASN A 139 23.45 -6.21 5.79
N ASP A 140 23.27 -7.18 6.69
CA ASP A 140 22.41 -7.18 7.88
C ASP A 140 20.92 -7.49 7.65
N LEU A 141 20.64 -8.76 7.33
CA LEU A 141 19.33 -9.37 7.53
C LEU A 141 19.17 -9.81 9.00
N ILE A 142 18.17 -9.26 9.69
CA ILE A 142 17.52 -9.94 10.82
C ILE A 142 16.30 -10.65 10.21
N ASP A 143 16.29 -11.97 10.37
CA ASP A 143 15.19 -12.86 10.03
C ASP A 143 13.94 -12.47 10.85
N TYR A 144 12.91 -12.01 10.17
CA TYR A 144 11.57 -11.91 10.72
C TYR A 144 10.71 -12.90 9.94
N SER A 145 10.49 -14.04 10.60
CA SER A 145 9.59 -15.12 10.24
C SER A 145 8.31 -14.63 9.56
N ASP A 146 7.91 -15.40 8.55
CA ASP A 146 6.67 -15.29 7.75
C ASP A 146 5.51 -14.59 8.46
N PRO A 147 4.79 -13.67 7.80
CA PRO A 147 3.45 -13.33 8.24
C PRO A 147 2.59 -14.57 8.04
N GLU A 148 2.40 -15.32 9.13
CA GLU A 148 1.38 -16.36 9.25
C GLU A 148 0.06 -15.87 8.66
N GLU A 149 -0.64 -16.78 7.97
CA GLU A 149 -1.87 -16.57 7.21
C GLU A 149 -2.81 -15.53 7.83
N ILE A 150 -2.78 -14.30 7.30
CA ILE A 150 -3.81 -13.32 7.61
C ILE A 150 -5.02 -13.64 6.74
N CYS A 151 -5.94 -14.43 7.29
CA CYS A 151 -7.37 -14.38 6.97
C CYS A 151 -8.08 -13.42 7.95
#